data_AF-A0A439LXW2-F1
#
_entry.id   AF-A0A439LXW2-F1
#
_cell.length_a   1.000
_cell.length_b   1.000
_cell.length_c   1.000
_cell.angle_alpha   90.00
_cell.angle_beta   90.00
_cell.angle_gamma   90.00
#
_symmetry.space_group_name_H-M   'P 1'
#
loop_
_entity.id
_entity.type
_entity.pdbx_description
1 polymer ?
#
loop_
_entity_poly.entity_id
_entity_poly.type
_entity_poly.pdbx_seq_one_letter_code
_entity_poly.pdbx_strand_id
1 'polypeptide(L)'
;AAAHLGGAFVGTVASFLLMHAPVFLAVGLVGANRILLTASVILLVGLVLFCGDLLARDFLGSRLFPMSAPIGGTLLIAGWLAVAASALARPRP
;
A
#
# COMPACT_ATOMS: atom_id res chain seq x y z
N ALA A 1 -20.34 -11.16 -13.90
CA ALA A 1 -21.11 -11.16 -12.63
C ALA A 1 -20.25 -10.80 -11.39
N ALA A 2 -18.96 -11.15 -11.33
CA ALA A 2 -18.10 -10.84 -10.17
C ALA A 2 -17.77 -9.34 -9.95
N ALA A 3 -17.92 -8.50 -10.97
CA ALA A 3 -17.54 -7.08 -10.92
C ALA A 3 -18.48 -6.17 -10.10
N HIS A 4 -19.63 -6.67 -9.62
CA HIS A 4 -20.64 -5.88 -8.90
C HIS A 4 -20.91 -6.37 -7.46
N LEU A 5 -20.13 -7.33 -6.93
CA LEU A 5 -20.20 -7.80 -5.54
C LEU A 5 -19.47 -6.83 -4.57
N GLY A 6 -19.62 -5.53 -4.79
CA GLY A 6 -18.93 -4.50 -4.02
C GLY A 6 -19.55 -4.33 -2.64
N GLY A 7 -18.86 -4.78 -1.60
CA GLY A 7 -19.10 -4.32 -0.24
C GLY A 7 -18.80 -2.82 -0.08
N ALA A 8 -19.11 -2.25 1.08
CA ALA A 8 -19.00 -0.81 1.33
C ALA A 8 -17.57 -0.27 1.15
N PHE A 9 -16.56 -1.13 1.27
CA PHE A 9 -15.14 -0.75 1.20
C PHE A 9 -14.43 -1.24 -0.07
N VAL A 10 -15.00 -2.15 -0.87
CA VAL A 10 -14.38 -2.68 -2.11
C VAL A 10 -13.96 -1.56 -3.08
N GLY A 11 -14.79 -0.52 -3.24
CA GLY A 11 -14.45 0.63 -4.09
C GLY A 11 -13.25 1.43 -3.56
N THR A 12 -13.14 1.60 -2.23
CA THR A 12 -11.96 2.20 -1.59
C THR A 12 -10.73 1.34 -1.82
N VAL A 13 -10.83 0.02 -1.61
CA VAL A 13 -9.71 -0.92 -1.81
C VAL A 13 -9.18 -0.82 -3.24
N ALA A 14 -10.06 -0.85 -4.25
CA ALA A 14 -9.67 -0.74 -5.65
C ALA A 14 -8.93 0.57 -5.95
N SER A 15 -9.45 1.70 -5.49
CA SER A 15 -8.80 3.01 -5.66
C SER A 15 -7.42 3.05 -5.02
N PHE A 16 -7.27 2.54 -3.79
CA PHE A 16 -5.97 2.50 -3.12
C PHE A 16 -4.96 1.62 -3.86
N LEU A 17 -5.35 0.44 -4.33
CA LEU A 17 -4.49 -0.45 -5.12
C LEU A 17 -4.04 0.20 -6.43
N LEU A 18 -4.97 0.81 -7.17
CA LEU A 18 -4.67 1.49 -8.43
C LEU A 18 -3.77 2.71 -8.24
N MET A 19 -3.99 3.50 -7.19
CA MET A 19 -3.16 4.66 -6.90
C MET A 19 -1.72 4.30 -6.52
N HIS A 20 -1.49 3.12 -5.91
CA HIS A 20 -0.15 2.68 -5.51
C HIS A 20 0.56 1.83 -6.57
N ALA A 21 -0.16 1.23 -7.53
CA ALA A 21 0.42 0.40 -8.60
C ALA A 21 1.56 1.09 -9.38
N PRO A 22 1.46 2.38 -9.77
CA PRO A 22 2.54 3.08 -10.48
C PRO A 22 3.85 3.15 -9.72
N VAL A 23 3.81 3.23 -8.38
CA VAL A 23 5.02 3.26 -7.54
C VAL A 23 5.78 1.96 -7.68
N PHE A 24 5.11 0.82 -7.52
CA PHE A 24 5.76 -0.50 -7.62
C PHE A 24 6.33 -0.74 -9.02
N LEU A 25 5.60 -0.31 -10.06
CA LEU A 25 6.05 -0.40 -11.44
C LEU A 25 7.29 0.47 -11.68
N ALA A 26 7.30 1.72 -11.21
CA ALA A 26 8.46 2.61 -11.34
C ALA A 26 9.70 2.06 -10.60
N VAL A 27 9.52 1.53 -9.39
CA VAL A 27 10.61 0.91 -8.61
C VAL A 27 11.22 -0.29 -9.37
N GLY A 28 10.38 -1.12 -9.99
CA GLY A 28 10.81 -2.25 -10.80
C GLY A 28 11.56 -1.86 -12.07
N LEU A 29 11.16 -0.76 -12.73
CA LEU A 29 11.76 -0.30 -13.98
C LEU A 29 13.08 0.47 -13.80
N VAL A 30 13.16 1.34 -12.78
CA VAL A 30 14.32 2.22 -12.57
C VAL A 30 15.49 1.49 -11.89
N GLY A 31 15.22 0.32 -11.29
CA GLY A 31 16.17 -0.40 -10.46
C GLY A 31 16.20 0.17 -9.04
N ALA A 32 15.91 -0.68 -8.05
CA ALA A 32 15.79 -0.25 -6.67
C ALA A 32 17.16 -0.14 -5.98
N ASN A 33 17.47 1.01 -5.39
CA ASN A 33 18.49 1.07 -4.35
C ASN A 33 17.94 0.42 -3.06
N ARG A 34 18.83 0.02 -2.12
CA ARG A 34 18.40 -0.67 -0.89
C ARG A 34 17.34 0.10 -0.11
N ILE A 35 17.44 1.44 -0.09
CA ILE A 35 16.51 2.34 0.61
C ILE A 35 15.12 2.30 -0.05
N LEU A 36 15.06 2.40 -1.38
CA LEU A 36 13.83 2.36 -2.17
C LEU A 36 13.17 0.99 -2.10
N LEU A 37 13.96 -0.09 -2.05
CA LEU A 37 13.44 -1.44 -1.83
C LEU A 37 12.78 -1.56 -0.45
N THR A 38 13.44 -1.11 0.61
CA THR A 38 12.86 -1.10 1.96
C THR A 38 11.60 -0.24 2.02
N ALA A 39 11.62 0.94 1.41
CA ALA A 39 10.45 1.83 1.34
C ALA A 39 9.27 1.18 0.59
N SER A 40 9.57 0.48 -0.51
CA SER A 40 8.56 -0.24 -1.30
C SER A 40 7.98 -1.43 -0.55
N VAL A 41 8.79 -2.17 0.21
CA VAL A 41 8.30 -3.25 1.07
C VAL A 41 7.39 -2.70 2.17
N ILE A 42 7.77 -1.59 2.82
CA ILE A 42 6.94 -0.93 3.83
C ILE A 42 5.59 -0.50 3.23
N LEU A 43 5.61 0.13 2.04
CA LEU A 43 4.38 0.49 1.31
C LEU A 43 3.53 -0.73 0.97
N LEU A 44 4.14 -1.81 0.48
CA LEU A 44 3.43 -3.03 0.10
C LEU A 44 2.74 -3.66 1.31
N VAL A 45 3.45 -3.80 2.43
CA VAL A 45 2.90 -4.35 3.66
C VAL A 45 1.77 -3.47 4.19
N GLY A 46 1.95 -2.14 4.21
CA GLY A 46 0.91 -1.19 4.62
C GLY A 46 -0.34 -1.29 3.74
N LEU A 47 -0.16 -1.37 2.42
CA LEU A 47 -1.24 -1.49 1.45
C LEU A 47 -2.02 -2.80 1.63
N VAL A 48 -1.31 -3.93 1.76
CA VAL A 48 -1.93 -5.25 1.96
C VAL A 48 -2.69 -5.30 3.29
N LEU A 49 -2.14 -4.76 4.37
CA LEU A 49 -2.82 -4.73 5.67
C LEU A 49 -4.06 -3.84 5.65
N PHE A 50 -3.97 -2.65 5.06
CA PHE A 50 -5.10 -1.71 4.98
C PHE A 50 -6.21 -2.26 4.08
N CYS A 51 -5.87 -2.65 2.84
CA CYS A 51 -6.83 -3.21 1.90
C CYS A 51 -7.41 -4.53 2.38
N GLY A 52 -6.57 -5.38 2.99
CA GLY A 52 -6.98 -6.65 3.58
C GLY A 52 -8.00 -6.44 4.71
N ASP A 53 -7.78 -5.48 5.61
CA ASP A 53 -8.75 -5.20 6.69
C ASP A 53 -10.10 -4.74 6.16
N LEU A 54 -10.09 -3.86 5.16
CA LEU A 54 -11.31 -3.39 4.51
C LEU A 54 -12.07 -4.53 3.80
N LEU A 55 -11.33 -5.40 3.11
CA LEU A 55 -11.90 -6.57 2.47
C LEU A 55 -12.43 -7.57 3.50
N ALA A 56 -11.73 -7.78 4.62
CA ALA A 56 -12.22 -8.64 5.69
C ALA A 56 -13.52 -8.10 6.30
N ARG A 57 -13.68 -6.78 6.44
CA ARG A 57 -14.95 -6.19 6.90
C ARG A 57 -16.08 -6.47 5.92
N ASP A 58 -15.83 -6.40 4.62
CA ASP A 58 -16.84 -6.64 3.59
C ASP A 58 -17.19 -8.12 3.40
N PHE A 59 -16.19 -9.02 3.46
CA PHE A 59 -16.37 -10.44 3.11
C PHE A 59 -16.47 -11.38 4.32
N LEU A 60 -15.77 -11.06 5.43
CA LEU A 60 -15.79 -11.85 6.67
C LEU A 60 -16.71 -11.22 7.73
N GLY A 61 -17.19 -9.98 7.53
CA GLY A 61 -18.01 -9.25 8.51
C GLY A 61 -17.24 -8.81 9.76
N SER A 62 -15.92 -9.03 9.80
CA SER A 62 -15.05 -8.72 10.95
C SER A 62 -13.76 -8.05 10.50
N ARG A 63 -13.06 -7.40 11.43
CA ARG A 63 -11.70 -6.90 11.18
C ARG A 63 -10.72 -8.06 11.05
N LEU A 64 -9.65 -7.87 10.30
CA LEU A 64 -8.61 -8.90 10.11
C LEU A 64 -7.86 -9.16 11.43
N PHE A 65 -7.58 -8.10 12.18
CA PHE A 65 -7.14 -8.10 13.58
C PHE A 65 -7.35 -6.69 14.18
N PRO A 66 -7.38 -6.50 15.50
CA PRO A 66 -7.48 -5.17 16.10
C PRO A 66 -6.34 -4.26 15.61
N MET A 67 -6.66 -3.03 15.18
CA MET A 67 -5.70 -2.03 14.67
C MET A 67 -5.04 -2.31 13.31
N SER A 68 -5.46 -3.33 12.56
CA SER A 68 -5.01 -3.62 11.19
C SER A 68 -5.09 -2.41 10.24
N ALA A 69 -6.24 -1.75 10.13
CA ALA A 69 -6.40 -0.56 9.28
C ALA A 69 -5.54 0.64 9.75
N PRO A 70 -5.51 1.00 11.06
CA PRO A 70 -4.58 2.01 11.57
C PRO A 70 -3.10 1.71 11.28
N ILE A 71 -2.65 0.47 11.51
CA ILE A 71 -1.26 0.05 11.25
C ILE A 71 -0.95 0.08 9.75
N GLY A 72 -1.89 -0.38 8.90
CA GLY A 72 -1.75 -0.29 7.46
C GLY A 72 -1.60 1.15 6.98
N GLY A 73 -2.43 2.06 7.50
CA GLY A 73 -2.37 3.49 7.20
C GLY A 73 -1.06 4.15 7.65
N THR A 74 -0.57 3.85 8.85
CA THR A 74 0.72 4.40 9.33
C THR A 74 1.90 3.88 8.52
N LEU A 75 1.88 2.61 8.12
CA LEU A 75 2.89 2.03 7.22
C LEU A 75 2.85 2.68 5.83
N LEU A 76 1.67 2.99 5.29
CA LEU A 76 1.56 3.74 4.03
C LEU A 76 2.21 5.12 4.14
N ILE A 77 1.93 5.86 5.21
CA ILE A 77 2.55 7.17 5.46
C ILE A 77 4.08 7.04 5.59
N ALA A 78 4.56 6.10 6.41
CA ALA A 78 5.98 5.86 6.61
C ALA A 78 6.69 5.43 5.33
N GLY A 79 6.05 4.58 4.52
CA GLY A 79 6.57 4.12 3.24
C GLY A 79 6.74 5.27 2.24
N TRP A 80 5.75 6.16 2.11
CA TRP A 80 5.86 7.34 1.25
C TRP A 80 6.95 8.31 1.71
N LEU A 81 7.08 8.53 3.03
CA LEU A 81 8.18 9.32 3.58
C LEU A 81 9.54 8.69 3.26
N ALA A 82 9.66 7.36 3.35
CA ALA A 82 10.88 6.65 2.99
C ALA A 82 11.19 6.71 1.49
N VAL A 83 10.17 6.65 0.61
CA VAL A 83 10.34 6.86 -0.83
C VAL A 83 10.85 8.28 -1.10
N ALA A 84 10.25 9.31 -0.49
CA ALA A 84 10.70 10.69 -0.62
C ALA A 84 12.13 10.87 -0.11
N ALA A 85 12.46 10.31 1.06
CA ALA A 85 13.81 10.31 1.60
C ALA A 85 14.81 9.60 0.67
N SER A 86 14.41 8.51 0.00
CA SER A 86 15.27 7.81 -0.96
C SER A 86 15.59 8.66 -2.20
N ALA A 87 14.66 9.51 -2.64
CA ALA A 87 14.87 10.46 -3.72
C ALA A 87 15.82 11.60 -3.28
N LEU A 88 15.65 12.12 -2.06
CA LEU A 88 16.53 13.13 -1.47
C LEU A 88 17.91 12.59 -1.06
N ALA A 89 18.05 11.28 -0.82
CA ALA A 89 19.33 10.63 -0.59
C ALA A 89 20.06 10.29 -1.91
N ARG A 90 19.37 10.34 -3.05
CA ARG A 90 19.94 10.13 -4.38
C ARG A 90 20.27 11.40 -5.21
N PRO A 91 20.71 12.55 -4.64
CA PRO A 91 21.41 13.56 -5.39
C PRO A 91 22.92 13.31 -5.30
N ARG A 92 23.49 12.83 -6.41
CA ARG A 92 24.77 13.30 -6.98
C ARG A 92 25.06 12.55 -8.31
N PRO A 93 25.05 13.24 -9.47
CA PRO A 93 25.97 12.91 -10.56
C PRO A 93 27.43 13.12 -10.13
#